data_AF-A0A6P1DWH2-F1
#
_entry.id   AF-A0A6P1DWH2-F1
#
_cell.length_a   1.000
_cell.length_b   1.000
_cell.length_c   1.000
_cell.angle_alpha   90.00
_cell.angle_beta   90.00
_cell.angle_gamma   90.00
#
_symmetry.space_group_name_H-M   'P 1'
#
loop_
_entity.id
_entity.type
_entity.pdbx_description
1 polymer ?
#
loop_
_entity_poly.entity_id
_entity_poly.type
_entity_poly.pdbx_seq_one_letter_code
_entity_poly.pdbx_strand_id
1 'polypeptide(L)'
;MASEIDSGEPDWDTPLSLTTTPGLIMHALMGTASAVHTAWSSCIDDTLVLSNQVAMDDQAGHYVRLVEQEFVEEDQPGQLWHDWTLEVRIGSVLTTGHWQFAANAHPSEWEWNAREASRAFERACVLLGRRVRRSLVVEEPVQFEDVPRASRH
;
A
#
# COMPACT_ATOMS: atom_id res chain seq x y z
N MET A 1 -6.79 -43.80 -7.20
CA MET A 1 -7.80 -42.75 -6.97
C MET A 1 -7.45 -42.10 -5.66
N ALA A 2 -6.74 -40.97 -5.71
CA ALA A 2 -6.43 -40.21 -4.51
C ALA A 2 -7.67 -39.38 -4.16
N SER A 3 -8.16 -39.52 -2.93
CA SER A 3 -9.25 -38.70 -2.41
C SER A 3 -8.76 -37.26 -2.34
N GLU A 4 -9.38 -36.37 -3.11
CA GLU A 4 -9.26 -34.92 -2.91
C GLU A 4 -9.69 -34.61 -1.48
N ILE A 5 -8.71 -34.20 -0.67
CA ILE A 5 -8.98 -33.54 0.59
C ILE A 5 -9.51 -32.17 0.18
N ASP A 6 -10.82 -32.00 0.23
CA ASP A 6 -11.45 -30.67 0.18
C ASP A 6 -10.92 -29.88 1.39
N SER A 7 -9.86 -29.11 1.17
CA SER A 7 -9.19 -28.32 2.20
C SER A 7 -10.01 -27.10 2.62
N GLY A 8 -11.18 -26.86 2.01
CA GLY A 8 -11.96 -25.65 2.18
C GLY A 8 -11.24 -24.38 1.70
N GLU A 9 -10.06 -24.52 1.08
CA GLU A 9 -9.38 -23.40 0.45
C GLU A 9 -10.06 -23.07 -0.88
N PRO A 10 -10.19 -21.78 -1.25
CA PRO A 10 -10.69 -21.40 -2.57
C PRO A 10 -9.87 -22.05 -3.69
N ASP A 11 -10.48 -22.28 -4.85
CA ASP A 11 -9.75 -22.64 -6.06
C ASP A 11 -9.03 -21.39 -6.61
N TRP A 12 -7.70 -21.44 -6.60
CA TRP A 12 -6.84 -20.33 -7.04
C TRP A 12 -6.24 -20.54 -8.43
N ASP A 13 -6.35 -21.75 -8.97
CA ASP A 13 -5.70 -22.14 -10.21
C ASP A 13 -6.66 -22.02 -11.40
N THR A 14 -7.98 -22.04 -11.15
CA THR A 14 -8.97 -21.83 -12.21
C THR A 14 -8.92 -20.39 -12.73
N PRO A 15 -8.66 -20.19 -14.04
CA PRO A 15 -8.62 -18.86 -14.63
C PRO A 15 -10.00 -18.20 -14.63
N LEU A 16 -10.06 -16.96 -14.16
CA LEU A 16 -11.27 -16.14 -14.15
C LEU A 16 -11.16 -15.00 -15.16
N SER A 17 -12.17 -14.85 -16.02
CA SER A 17 -12.30 -13.69 -16.91
C SER A 17 -13.28 -12.68 -16.33
N LEU A 18 -12.81 -11.49 -16.00
CA LEU A 18 -13.63 -10.39 -15.47
C LEU A 18 -13.64 -9.23 -16.45
N THR A 19 -14.83 -8.67 -16.70
CA THR A 19 -14.94 -7.32 -17.26
C THR A 19 -14.98 -6.34 -16.10
N THR A 20 -14.01 -5.43 -16.04
CA THR A 20 -13.89 -4.46 -14.95
C THR A 20 -13.83 -3.03 -15.49
N THR A 21 -14.13 -2.07 -14.62
CA THR A 21 -13.94 -0.64 -14.88
C THR A 21 -13.12 -0.06 -13.73
N PRO A 22 -12.39 1.05 -13.94
CA PRO A 22 -11.73 1.74 -12.84
C PRO A 22 -12.71 2.06 -11.69
N GLY A 23 -13.93 2.50 -11.99
CA GLY A 23 -14.95 2.76 -10.98
C GLY A 23 -15.29 1.55 -10.10
N LEU A 24 -15.32 0.34 -10.68
CA LEU A 24 -15.51 -0.90 -9.90
C LEU A 24 -14.34 -1.16 -8.96
N ILE A 25 -13.11 -0.96 -9.44
CA ILE A 25 -11.87 -1.12 -8.65
C ILE A 25 -11.86 -0.12 -7.48
N MET A 26 -12.14 1.15 -7.76
CA MET A 26 -12.22 2.22 -6.75
C MET A 26 -13.22 1.86 -5.66
N HIS A 27 -14.44 1.48 -6.04
CA HIS A 27 -15.49 1.16 -5.07
C HIS A 27 -15.16 -0.11 -4.26
N ALA A 28 -14.65 -1.15 -4.91
CA ALA A 28 -14.40 -2.44 -4.26
C ALA A 28 -13.18 -2.42 -3.32
N LEU A 29 -12.14 -1.66 -3.67
CA LEU A 29 -10.86 -1.67 -2.95
C LEU A 29 -10.61 -0.41 -2.13
N MET A 30 -11.06 0.76 -2.60
CA MET A 30 -10.66 2.08 -2.08
C MET A 30 -11.83 2.86 -1.47
N GLY A 31 -12.93 2.20 -1.12
CA GLY A 31 -14.13 2.87 -0.60
C GLY A 31 -13.95 3.60 0.73
N THR A 32 -12.85 3.35 1.46
CA THR A 32 -12.48 4.05 2.70
C THR A 32 -11.34 5.06 2.51
N ALA A 33 -10.80 5.18 1.30
CA ALA A 33 -9.76 6.16 1.00
C ALA A 33 -10.34 7.58 1.06
N SER A 34 -9.53 8.51 1.55
CA SER A 34 -9.85 9.94 1.60
C SER A 34 -9.93 10.59 0.21
N ALA A 35 -9.15 10.10 -0.75
CA ALA A 35 -9.16 10.53 -2.14
C ALA A 35 -8.88 9.34 -3.06
N VAL A 36 -9.54 9.32 -4.23
CA VAL A 36 -9.37 8.27 -5.23
C VAL A 36 -9.41 8.89 -6.62
N HIS A 37 -8.47 8.49 -7.48
CA HIS A 37 -8.40 8.98 -8.86
C HIS A 37 -7.77 7.96 -9.81
N THR A 38 -7.82 8.28 -11.10
CA THR A 38 -7.12 7.53 -12.15
C THR A 38 -6.12 8.42 -12.87
N ALA A 39 -5.00 7.83 -13.27
CA ALA A 39 -3.96 8.49 -14.04
C ALA A 39 -3.30 7.52 -15.05
N TRP A 40 -2.39 8.06 -15.86
CA TRP A 40 -1.51 7.27 -16.73
C TRP A 40 -0.16 6.95 -16.07
N SER A 41 0.21 7.73 -15.07
CA SER A 41 1.47 7.69 -14.33
C SER A 41 1.24 7.88 -12.84
N SER A 42 2.20 7.42 -12.04
CA SER A 42 2.19 7.62 -10.59
C SER A 42 2.24 9.10 -10.23
N CYS A 43 1.58 9.46 -9.13
CA CYS A 43 1.66 10.78 -8.51
C CYS A 43 2.62 10.80 -7.30
N ILE A 44 3.26 9.67 -7.00
CA ILE A 44 4.16 9.50 -5.87
C ILE A 44 5.53 10.06 -6.25
N ASP A 45 6.07 10.91 -5.39
CA ASP A 45 7.48 11.30 -5.45
C ASP A 45 8.31 10.30 -4.66
N ASP A 46 9.12 9.49 -5.35
CA ASP A 46 9.94 8.44 -4.73
C ASP A 46 10.95 8.98 -3.69
N THR A 47 11.22 10.30 -3.67
CA THR A 47 12.09 10.91 -2.66
C THR A 47 11.43 11.10 -1.29
N LEU A 48 10.11 10.99 -1.22
CA LEU A 48 9.29 11.19 -0.01
C LEU A 48 8.80 9.87 0.61
N VAL A 49 9.19 8.75 0.01
CA VAL A 49 8.72 7.41 0.38
C VAL A 49 9.44 6.90 1.62
N LEU A 50 8.64 6.48 2.61
CA LEU A 50 9.10 5.83 3.84
C LEU A 50 9.12 4.30 3.69
N SER A 51 8.06 3.74 3.09
CA SER A 51 7.96 2.31 2.84
C SER A 51 7.29 2.02 1.50
N ASN A 52 7.69 0.91 0.86
CA ASN A 52 7.23 0.56 -0.49
C ASN A 52 7.05 -0.95 -0.61
N GLN A 53 5.80 -1.39 -0.77
CA GLN A 53 5.45 -2.78 -1.03
C GLN A 53 4.90 -2.91 -2.43
N VAL A 54 5.44 -3.85 -3.20
CA VAL A 54 5.06 -4.08 -4.60
C VAL A 54 4.75 -5.55 -4.82
N ALA A 55 3.60 -5.82 -5.43
CA ALA A 55 3.28 -7.08 -6.06
C ALA A 55 3.16 -6.86 -7.58
N MET A 56 3.93 -7.62 -8.36
CA MET A 56 3.90 -7.57 -9.82
C MET A 56 3.45 -8.91 -10.38
N ASP A 57 2.80 -8.87 -11.53
CA ASP A 57 2.68 -10.05 -12.38
C ASP A 57 3.94 -10.23 -13.23
N ASP A 58 4.12 -11.45 -13.74
CA ASP A 58 5.31 -11.80 -14.52
C ASP A 58 5.22 -11.34 -15.99
N GLN A 59 4.12 -10.70 -16.39
CA GLN A 59 3.87 -10.26 -17.76
C GLN A 59 3.16 -8.89 -17.83
N ALA A 60 3.37 -8.09 -18.87
CA ALA A 60 2.58 -6.89 -19.19
C ALA A 60 2.58 -5.72 -18.18
N GLY A 61 3.43 -5.74 -17.14
CA GLY A 61 3.71 -4.58 -16.30
C GLY A 61 2.53 -4.15 -15.43
N HIS A 62 1.68 -5.10 -15.02
CA HIS A 62 0.64 -4.84 -14.04
C HIS A 62 1.27 -4.89 -12.65
N TYR A 63 0.81 -4.01 -11.77
CA TYR A 63 1.31 -4.00 -10.41
C TYR A 63 0.25 -3.53 -9.43
N VAL A 64 0.41 -3.98 -8.20
CA VAL A 64 -0.23 -3.39 -7.03
C VAL A 64 0.91 -2.89 -6.16
N ARG A 65 0.89 -1.61 -5.81
CA ARG A 65 1.92 -0.95 -5.01
C ARG A 65 1.27 -0.24 -3.83
N LEU A 66 1.72 -0.52 -2.62
CA LEU A 66 1.35 0.23 -1.42
C LEU A 66 2.57 1.02 -0.97
N VAL A 67 2.44 2.33 -0.92
CA VAL A 67 3.47 3.27 -0.50
C VAL A 67 3.03 3.97 0.76
N GLU A 68 3.94 4.10 1.70
CA GLU A 68 3.85 5.02 2.82
C GLU A 68 4.78 6.20 2.54
N GLN A 69 4.28 7.41 2.69
CA GLN A 69 5.05 8.62 2.38
C GLN A 69 4.68 9.77 3.32
N GLU A 70 5.61 10.70 3.46
CA GLU A 70 5.40 11.94 4.19
C GLU A 70 5.75 13.13 3.31
N PHE A 71 4.85 14.10 3.23
CA PHE A 71 5.02 15.27 2.38
C PHE A 71 4.45 16.53 3.03
N VAL A 72 4.84 17.67 2.47
CA VAL A 72 4.31 18.98 2.84
C VAL A 72 3.71 19.58 1.57
N GLU A 73 2.48 20.06 1.65
CA GLU A 73 1.84 20.72 0.51
C GLU A 73 2.45 22.12 0.30
N GLU A 74 2.64 22.53 -0.95
CA GLU A 74 3.24 23.83 -1.29
C GLU A 74 2.46 25.02 -0.73
N ASP A 75 1.13 24.90 -0.64
CA ASP A 75 0.23 25.93 -0.10
C ASP A 75 0.08 25.86 1.43
N GLN A 76 0.59 24.79 2.06
CA GLN A 76 0.56 24.57 3.51
C GLN A 76 1.94 24.11 4.04
N PRO A 77 3.00 24.93 3.91
CA PRO A 77 4.38 24.54 4.23
C PRO A 77 4.64 24.17 5.70
N GLY A 78 3.68 24.47 6.59
CA GLY A 78 3.76 24.14 8.02
C GLY A 78 3.07 22.82 8.40
N GLN A 79 2.38 22.17 7.46
CA GLN A 79 1.62 20.95 7.72
C GLN A 79 2.33 19.76 7.07
N LEU A 80 2.84 18.87 7.91
CA LEU A 80 3.29 17.55 7.48
C LEU A 80 2.07 16.65 7.30
N TRP A 81 1.97 16.01 6.15
CA TRP A 81 0.98 14.99 5.83
C TRP A 81 1.65 13.63 5.83
N HIS A 82 0.89 12.65 6.30
CA HIS A 82 1.26 11.24 6.19
C HIS A 82 0.20 10.55 5.32
N ASP A 83 0.64 9.74 4.35
CA ASP A 83 -0.26 9.08 3.39
C ASP A 83 0.16 7.63 3.13
N TRP A 84 -0.83 6.74 3.15
CA TRP A 84 -0.73 5.43 2.49
C TRP A 84 -1.39 5.50 1.13
N THR A 85 -0.58 5.45 0.09
CA THR A 85 -1.03 5.43 -1.30
C THR A 85 -1.09 3.99 -1.83
N LEU A 86 -2.27 3.54 -2.23
CA LEU A 86 -2.43 2.30 -3.00
C LEU A 86 -2.52 2.62 -4.49
N GLU A 87 -1.63 2.04 -5.27
CA GLU A 87 -1.67 2.06 -6.72
C GLU A 87 -2.02 0.68 -7.28
N VAL A 88 -3.00 0.63 -8.18
CA VAL A 88 -3.37 -0.56 -8.95
C VAL A 88 -3.22 -0.24 -10.43
N ARG A 89 -2.20 -0.83 -11.06
CA ARG A 89 -1.94 -0.71 -12.50
C ARG A 89 -2.46 -1.93 -13.24
N ILE A 90 -3.42 -1.71 -14.14
CA ILE A 90 -3.89 -2.72 -15.09
C ILE A 90 -3.69 -2.16 -16.50
N GLY A 91 -2.74 -2.76 -17.21
CA GLY A 91 -2.24 -2.23 -18.47
C GLY A 91 -1.66 -0.83 -18.30
N SER A 92 -2.17 0.13 -19.07
CA SER A 92 -1.73 1.52 -19.00
C SER A 92 -2.46 2.36 -17.95
N VAL A 93 -3.58 1.87 -17.43
CA VAL A 93 -4.43 2.64 -16.50
C VAL A 93 -3.97 2.40 -15.07
N LEU A 94 -3.73 3.50 -14.36
CA LEU A 94 -3.43 3.52 -12.94
C LEU A 94 -4.67 3.98 -12.18
N THR A 95 -5.06 3.23 -11.14
CA THR A 95 -6.04 3.67 -10.15
C THR A 95 -5.32 3.87 -8.83
N THR A 96 -5.51 5.03 -8.20
CA THR A 96 -4.78 5.42 -7.00
C THR A 96 -5.76 5.81 -5.90
N GLY A 97 -5.56 5.29 -4.69
CA GLY A 97 -6.31 5.64 -3.49
C GLY A 97 -5.37 6.13 -2.39
N HIS A 98 -5.77 7.18 -1.68
CA HIS A 98 -4.97 7.84 -0.64
C HIS A 98 -5.68 7.75 0.71
N TRP A 99 -4.96 7.30 1.73
CA TRP A 99 -5.37 7.32 3.14
C TRP A 99 -4.49 8.32 3.87
N GLN A 100 -4.75 9.60 3.64
CA GLN A 100 -3.90 10.69 4.10
C GLN A 100 -4.49 11.42 5.30
N PHE A 101 -3.63 11.85 6.21
CA PHE A 101 -3.99 12.70 7.33
C PHE A 101 -2.81 13.58 7.78
N ALA A 102 -3.12 14.62 8.54
CA ALA A 102 -2.15 15.52 9.13
C ALA A 102 -1.25 14.76 10.15
N ALA A 103 0.07 14.75 10.02
CA ALA A 103 0.96 13.93 10.85
C ALA A 103 0.89 14.22 12.37
N ASN A 104 0.31 15.35 12.78
CA ASN A 104 0.00 15.70 14.17
C ASN A 104 -1.38 15.21 14.65
N ALA A 105 -2.10 14.42 13.84
CA ALA A 105 -3.37 13.83 14.20
C ALA A 105 -3.22 12.79 15.32
N HIS A 106 -4.36 12.37 15.88
CA HIS A 106 -4.37 11.38 16.95
C HIS A 106 -3.82 10.03 16.44
N PRO A 107 -3.01 9.29 17.22
CA PRO A 107 -2.44 8.00 16.78
C PRO A 107 -3.45 6.96 16.29
N SER A 108 -4.71 7.05 16.71
CA SER A 108 -5.77 6.17 16.19
C SER A 108 -6.06 6.37 14.70
N GLU A 109 -5.88 7.59 14.19
CA GLU A 109 -6.01 7.88 12.75
C GLU A 109 -4.93 7.13 11.98
N TRP A 110 -3.69 7.12 12.50
CA TRP A 110 -2.59 6.36 11.94
C TRP A 110 -2.93 4.87 11.83
N GLU A 111 -3.28 4.26 12.96
CA GLU A 111 -3.59 2.82 13.01
C GLU A 111 -4.76 2.47 12.09
N TRP A 112 -5.77 3.34 12.00
CA TRP A 112 -6.93 3.10 11.16
C TRP A 112 -6.58 3.18 9.67
N ASN A 113 -5.90 4.24 9.23
CA ASN A 113 -5.52 4.46 7.83
C ASN A 113 -4.57 3.36 7.34
N ALA A 114 -3.52 3.06 8.12
CA ALA A 114 -2.57 2.00 7.81
C ALA A 114 -3.28 0.64 7.64
N ARG A 115 -4.25 0.33 8.52
CA ARG A 115 -5.01 -0.93 8.46
C ARG A 115 -5.90 -1.01 7.23
N GLU A 116 -6.62 0.06 6.90
CA GLU A 116 -7.51 0.10 5.74
C GLU A 116 -6.74 0.03 4.43
N ALA A 117 -5.65 0.79 4.29
CA ALA A 117 -4.77 0.76 3.13
C ALA A 117 -4.12 -0.63 2.94
N SER A 118 -3.64 -1.25 4.04
CA SER A 118 -3.09 -2.62 4.01
C SER A 118 -4.14 -3.64 3.58
N ARG A 119 -5.38 -3.53 4.07
CA ARG A 119 -6.49 -4.43 3.68
C ARG A 119 -6.84 -4.26 2.20
N ALA A 120 -6.81 -3.02 1.69
CA ALA A 120 -7.03 -2.73 0.29
C ALA A 120 -5.92 -3.34 -0.59
N PHE A 121 -4.66 -3.20 -0.17
CA PHE A 121 -3.50 -3.82 -0.83
C PHE A 121 -3.59 -5.35 -0.87
N GLU A 122 -3.88 -6.00 0.27
CA GLU A 122 -4.04 -7.45 0.36
C GLU A 122 -5.09 -7.97 -0.63
N ARG A 123 -6.22 -7.27 -0.74
CA ARG A 123 -7.31 -7.60 -1.68
C ARG A 123 -6.94 -7.32 -3.13
N ALA A 124 -6.26 -6.21 -3.38
CA ALA A 124 -5.83 -5.82 -4.72
C ALA A 124 -4.84 -6.84 -5.32
N CYS A 125 -3.95 -7.41 -4.49
CA CYS A 125 -2.97 -8.41 -4.94
C CYS A 125 -3.60 -9.67 -5.54
N VAL A 126 -4.84 -10.00 -5.18
CA VAL A 126 -5.60 -11.11 -5.77
C VAL A 126 -5.84 -10.89 -7.27
N LEU A 127 -5.95 -9.64 -7.72
CA LEU A 127 -6.11 -9.31 -9.14
C LEU A 127 -4.90 -9.76 -9.98
N LEU A 128 -3.74 -9.95 -9.35
CA LEU A 128 -2.50 -10.44 -9.97
C LEU A 128 -2.21 -11.92 -9.61
N GLY A 129 -3.18 -12.62 -9.02
CA GLY A 129 -2.98 -14.00 -8.54
C GLY A 129 -1.96 -14.10 -7.41
N ARG A 130 -1.70 -13.02 -6.67
CA ARG A 130 -0.75 -12.99 -5.54
C ARG A 130 -1.50 -13.10 -4.21
N ARG A 131 -0.87 -13.78 -3.26
CA ARG A 131 -1.35 -13.91 -1.88
C ARG A 131 -0.48 -13.05 -0.96
N VAL A 132 -1.10 -12.18 -0.18
CA VAL A 132 -0.42 -11.39 0.86
C VAL A 132 -0.76 -11.96 2.23
N ARG A 133 0.22 -12.02 3.12
CA ARG A 133 0.04 -12.44 4.51
C ARG A 133 0.78 -11.47 5.42
N ARG A 134 0.17 -11.12 6.54
CA ARG A 134 0.83 -10.35 7.60
C ARG A 134 1.80 -11.26 8.34
N SER A 135 3.03 -10.79 8.54
CA SER A 135 4.03 -11.44 9.37
C SER A 135 4.40 -10.56 10.55
N LEU A 136 4.77 -11.17 11.66
CA LEU A 136 5.40 -10.49 12.78
C LEU A 136 6.92 -10.56 12.61
N VAL A 137 7.59 -9.42 12.70
CA VAL A 137 9.05 -9.29 12.61
C VAL A 137 9.54 -8.72 13.93
N VAL A 138 10.63 -9.28 14.46
CA VAL A 138 11.33 -8.73 15.62
C VAL A 138 12.54 -7.98 15.09
N GLU A 139 12.57 -6.67 15.32
CA GLU A 139 13.74 -5.85 15.01
C GLU A 139 14.66 -5.79 16.24
N GLU A 140 15.93 -6.11 16.03
CA GLU A 140 16.94 -5.89 17.07
C GLU A 140 17.31 -4.39 17.08
N PRO A 141 17.40 -3.75 18.26
CA PRO A 141 17.72 -2.33 18.34
C PRO A 141 19.11 -2.08 17.74
N VAL A 142 19.15 -1.20 16.73
CA VAL A 142 20.41 -0.69 16.17
C VAL A 142 21.11 0.08 17.28
N GLN A 143 22.29 -0.39 17.71
CA GLN A 143 23.13 0.37 18.63
C GLN A 143 23.55 1.66 17.91
N PHE A 144 22.95 2.78 18.29
CA PHE A 144 23.51 4.08 17.92
C PHE A 144 24.87 4.18 18.61
N GLU A 145 25.95 4.25 17.83
CA GLU A 145 27.27 4.58 18.38
C GLU A 145 27.14 5.90 19.14
N ASP A 146 27.43 5.86 20.45
CA ASP A 146 27.43 7.04 21.31
C ASP A 146 28.32 8.12 20.68
N VAL A 147 27.70 9.23 20.25
CA VAL A 147 28.45 10.42 19.85
C VAL A 147 29.34 10.81 21.02
N PRO A 148 30.68 10.85 20.89
CA PRO A 148 31.55 11.14 22.01
C PRO A 148 31.22 12.53 22.55
N ARG A 149 30.66 12.60 23.76
CA ARG A 149 30.51 13.86 24.50
C ARG A 149 31.91 14.40 24.77
N ALA A 150 32.34 15.36 23.95
CA ALA A 150 33.49 16.18 24.25
C ALA A 150 33.19 17.02 25.51
N SER A 151 33.53 16.47 26.67
CA SER A 151 33.69 17.20 27.92
C SER A 151 34.86 18.17 27.76
N ARG A 152 34.61 19.48 27.84
CA ARG A 152 35.67 20.47 28.08
C ARG A 152 35.67 20.82 29.57
N HIS A 153 36.85 20.64 30.18
CA HIS A 153 37.22 21.13 31.49
C HIS A 153 37.24 22.66 31.55
#